data_AF-A0A523W4I4-F1
#
_entry.id   AF-A0A523W4I4-F1
#
_cell.length_a   1.000
_cell.length_b   1.000
_cell.length_c   1.000
_cell.angle_alpha   90.00
_cell.angle_beta   90.00
_cell.angle_gamma   90.00
#
_symmetry.space_group_name_H-M   'P 1'
#
loop_
_entity.id
_entity.type
_entity.pdbx_description
1 polymer ?
#
loop_
_entity_poly.entity_id
_entity_poly.type
_entity_poly.pdbx_seq_one_letter_code
_entity_poly.pdbx_strand_id
1 'polypeptide(L)'
;MSEKFKNPNNNENSGNENIESNLENEGTKEEKQIEKISKPVVIRADAYKTIILYTSRFANKSIPPAEWKEIYGLLIGKSDEELVYVERAEALTFGHATDVQLDERHYGFIEEIQEKLDKEGKGYYMVGWFHSHPGLNLFFSYIDLINQLGFQQNNNDFCGLVFDHTLLGKKKEEMIKAEDGSEYPMTKYDTGFEIYKITDVSMNINDPGFDNNYHKIDYVVDGLNKYFFANVLSELSALVTEGKPLQSAYREEFSQEKKVQAPSEPNDIKTKNFLTEIPMAEDITFGVDDFFYGEIDGKKKQKEIKLKETTEQLIYEGNQAFENKDSFTGIEKFREGIEKYRENKDFERVLELLRIVTQKCISNEHLIFAGEFSDDLYKLAKKQNHRFYLGVAYYIRGYLLLKKGDNEVLEDALNKIQDAAINFEKEGDFAGAGMCFNKIGSIYQSRLNKLENACLFYRAAIENFNKALLKMHPLRTDFWNKPDLLIQKIVELKDIVEELLPNLENIELKNKISKDIKNLNFNF
;
A
#
# COMPACT_ATOMS: atom_id res chain seq x y z
N MET A 1 -32.59 69.11 4.37
CA MET A 1 -33.75 69.73 3.72
C MET A 1 -34.43 68.64 2.90
N SER A 2 -35.50 68.00 3.36
CA SER A 2 -36.93 68.40 3.22
C SER A 2 -37.32 68.60 1.74
N GLU A 3 -38.40 68.07 1.17
CA GLU A 3 -39.62 67.43 1.66
C GLU A 3 -40.41 66.89 0.43
N LYS A 4 -41.22 65.85 0.66
CA LYS A 4 -42.59 65.57 0.14
C LYS A 4 -43.00 65.92 -1.31
N PHE A 5 -43.66 64.96 -1.98
CA PHE A 5 -44.99 65.10 -2.63
C PHE A 5 -45.59 63.68 -2.78
N LYS A 6 -46.59 63.26 -1.97
CA LYS A 6 -48.06 63.38 -2.08
C LYS A 6 -48.74 62.51 -3.16
N ASN A 7 -49.51 61.54 -2.65
CA ASN A 7 -50.57 60.74 -3.31
C ASN A 7 -51.91 61.52 -3.34
N PRO A 8 -52.89 61.10 -4.17
CA PRO A 8 -54.24 60.76 -3.65
C PRO A 8 -54.87 59.52 -4.35
N ASN A 9 -55.42 58.54 -3.61
CA ASN A 9 -56.86 58.30 -3.26
C ASN A 9 -57.78 58.03 -4.49
N ASN A 10 -58.75 57.08 -4.52
CA ASN A 10 -59.49 56.38 -3.46
C ASN A 10 -60.47 55.31 -4.03
N ASN A 11 -61.07 54.54 -3.10
CA ASN A 11 -62.33 53.76 -3.07
C ASN A 11 -62.19 52.23 -3.08
N GLU A 12 -62.25 51.55 -1.92
CA GLU A 12 -63.44 51.21 -1.06
C GLU A 12 -64.17 49.94 -1.56
N ASN A 13 -64.69 49.00 -0.76
CA ASN A 13 -64.55 48.54 0.63
C ASN A 13 -65.51 47.32 0.78
N SER A 14 -65.14 46.27 1.53
CA SER A 14 -65.99 45.29 2.26
C SER A 14 -65.20 43.96 2.39
N GLY A 15 -64.86 43.39 3.55
CA GLY A 15 -65.39 43.53 4.89
C GLY A 15 -65.94 42.17 5.34
N ASN A 16 -65.16 41.40 6.10
CA ASN A 16 -65.66 40.58 7.21
C ASN A 16 -64.50 40.12 8.12
N GLU A 17 -64.59 40.56 9.37
CA GLU A 17 -63.70 40.29 10.50
C GLU A 17 -64.20 39.07 11.31
N ASN A 18 -63.27 38.37 11.98
CA ASN A 18 -63.20 38.19 13.45
C ASN A 18 -62.50 36.86 13.82
N ILE A 19 -61.30 36.88 14.42
CA ILE A 19 -60.88 37.07 15.84
C ILE A 19 -60.46 35.73 16.46
N GLU A 20 -59.16 35.67 16.77
CA GLU A 20 -58.40 35.01 17.85
C GLU A 20 -58.96 33.81 18.62
N SER A 21 -58.10 32.79 18.76
CA SER A 21 -57.69 32.34 20.11
C SER A 21 -56.33 31.62 20.07
N ASN A 22 -55.36 32.21 20.78
CA ASN A 22 -54.18 31.51 21.29
C ASN A 22 -54.62 30.56 22.40
N LEU A 23 -54.28 29.27 22.29
CA LEU A 23 -54.12 28.38 23.42
C LEU A 23 -52.94 27.45 23.13
N GLU A 24 -51.96 27.55 24.00
CA GLU A 24 -50.78 26.71 24.12
C GLU A 24 -51.15 25.23 24.11
N ASN A 25 -50.36 24.43 23.39
CA ASN A 25 -50.12 23.06 23.80
C ASN A 25 -48.67 22.70 23.45
N GLU A 26 -47.86 22.73 24.51
CA GLU A 26 -46.61 21.99 24.63
C GLU A 26 -46.85 20.52 24.25
N GLY A 27 -46.03 20.02 23.32
CA GLY A 27 -46.17 18.64 22.85
C GLY A 27 -45.05 18.28 21.88
N THR A 28 -43.91 17.87 22.44
CA THR A 28 -42.86 17.04 21.82
C THR A 28 -42.30 17.53 20.48
N LYS A 29 -41.23 18.34 20.58
CA LYS A 29 -40.14 18.33 19.59
C LYS A 29 -39.46 16.96 19.64
N GLU A 30 -40.00 15.99 18.90
CA GLU A 30 -39.17 14.89 18.42
C GLU A 30 -38.34 15.43 17.26
N GLU A 31 -37.09 15.75 17.56
CA GLU A 31 -36.05 15.94 16.56
C GLU A 31 -35.94 14.66 15.72
N LYS A 32 -36.59 14.65 14.56
CA LYS A 32 -36.21 13.73 13.49
C LYS A 32 -34.83 14.16 12.99
N GLN A 33 -33.78 13.64 13.63
CA GLN A 33 -32.46 13.55 13.02
C GLN A 33 -32.61 12.73 11.74
N ILE A 34 -32.61 13.40 10.60
CA ILE A 34 -32.42 12.73 9.31
C ILE A 34 -30.96 12.30 9.29
N GLU A 35 -30.68 11.04 9.61
CA GLU A 35 -29.35 10.44 9.39
C GLU A 35 -28.95 10.68 7.94
N LYS A 36 -27.94 11.51 7.73
CA LYS A 36 -27.37 11.77 6.41
C LYS A 36 -26.56 10.52 6.06
N ILE A 37 -27.16 9.58 5.34
CA ILE A 37 -26.52 8.32 4.95
C ILE A 37 -25.27 8.66 4.09
N SER A 38 -24.08 8.50 4.67
CA SER A 38 -22.81 8.66 3.96
C SER A 38 -22.61 7.49 2.98
N LYS A 39 -22.01 7.77 1.82
CA LYS A 39 -21.68 6.72 0.83
C LYS A 39 -20.82 5.63 1.46
N PRO A 40 -21.19 4.34 1.33
CA PRO A 40 -20.36 3.24 1.78
C PRO A 40 -19.01 3.19 1.05
N VAL A 41 -18.02 2.60 1.70
CA VAL A 41 -16.65 2.50 1.18
C VAL A 41 -16.30 1.06 0.78
N VAL A 42 -15.81 0.86 -0.44
CA VAL A 42 -15.28 -0.42 -0.92
C VAL A 42 -13.75 -0.35 -0.95
N ILE A 43 -13.08 -1.12 -0.09
CA ILE A 43 -11.63 -1.17 0.00
C ILE A 43 -11.10 -2.42 -0.68
N ARG A 44 -10.18 -2.28 -1.64
CA ARG A 44 -9.50 -3.45 -2.21
C ARG A 44 -8.62 -4.14 -1.16
N ALA A 45 -8.63 -5.47 -1.16
CA ALA A 45 -7.84 -6.27 -0.25
C ALA A 45 -6.34 -5.91 -0.26
N ASP A 46 -5.78 -5.50 -1.41
CA ASP A 46 -4.38 -5.05 -1.48
C ASP A 46 -4.13 -3.71 -0.76
N ALA A 47 -5.09 -2.79 -0.79
CA ALA A 47 -5.02 -1.55 -0.01
C ALA A 47 -5.07 -1.87 1.49
N TYR A 48 -6.00 -2.74 1.89
CA TYR A 48 -6.11 -3.20 3.26
C TYR A 48 -4.86 -3.96 3.74
N LYS A 49 -4.30 -4.83 2.91
CA LYS A 49 -3.02 -5.53 3.15
C LYS A 49 -1.90 -4.55 3.44
N THR A 50 -1.81 -3.47 2.64
CA THR A 50 -0.80 -2.43 2.83
C THR A 50 -0.93 -1.78 4.21
N ILE A 51 -2.15 -1.47 4.65
CA ILE A 51 -2.42 -0.90 5.99
C ILE A 51 -1.98 -1.86 7.10
N ILE A 52 -2.33 -3.15 6.99
CA ILE A 52 -1.94 -4.18 7.97
C ILE A 52 -0.42 -4.30 8.05
N LEU A 53 0.24 -4.49 6.91
CA LEU A 53 1.68 -4.69 6.84
C LEU A 53 2.43 -3.46 7.35
N TYR A 54 1.96 -2.26 7.02
CA TYR A 54 2.59 -1.03 7.44
C TYR A 54 2.45 -0.81 8.95
N THR A 55 1.25 -0.95 9.51
CA THR A 55 1.02 -0.84 10.96
C THR A 55 1.82 -1.89 11.73
N SER A 56 1.84 -3.13 11.25
CA SER A 56 2.51 -4.25 11.92
C SER A 56 4.03 -4.05 12.03
N ARG A 57 4.63 -3.14 11.26
CA ARG A 57 6.06 -2.80 11.38
C ARG A 57 6.37 -2.00 12.64
N PHE A 58 5.41 -1.20 13.10
CA PHE A 58 5.56 -0.23 14.19
C PHE A 58 4.82 -0.65 15.46
N ALA A 59 3.87 -1.57 15.32
CA ALA A 59 3.21 -2.20 16.43
C ALA A 59 3.02 -3.70 16.16
N ASN A 60 3.75 -4.53 16.90
CA ASN A 60 3.63 -5.98 16.87
C ASN A 60 4.14 -6.59 18.19
N LYS A 61 3.94 -7.89 18.38
CA LYS A 61 4.32 -8.59 19.62
C LYS A 61 5.81 -8.61 19.93
N SER A 62 6.68 -8.40 18.94
CA SER A 62 8.14 -8.32 19.13
C SER A 62 8.58 -6.93 19.59
N ILE A 63 7.71 -5.92 19.51
CA ILE A 63 7.93 -4.57 20.01
C ILE A 63 7.14 -4.42 21.32
N PRO A 64 7.74 -3.99 22.44
CA PRO A 64 7.01 -3.74 23.68
C PRO A 64 5.84 -2.77 23.44
N PRO A 65 4.65 -2.98 24.02
CA PRO A 65 3.50 -2.09 23.80
C PRO A 65 3.78 -0.61 24.12
N ALA A 66 4.68 -0.33 25.06
CA ALA A 66 5.12 1.03 25.40
C ALA A 66 5.93 1.73 24.29
N GLU A 67 6.43 0.97 23.31
CA GLU A 67 7.21 1.44 22.16
C GLU A 67 6.41 1.37 20.85
N TRP A 68 5.13 1.02 20.91
CA TRP A 68 4.27 1.03 19.73
C TRP A 68 4.06 2.46 19.23
N LYS A 69 4.03 2.57 17.91
CA LYS A 69 3.95 3.83 17.19
C LYS A 69 2.71 3.86 16.31
N GLU A 70 1.98 4.97 16.37
CA GLU A 70 0.91 5.28 15.42
C GLU A 70 1.52 5.60 14.05
N ILE A 71 0.86 5.17 12.99
CA ILE A 71 1.25 5.49 11.62
C ILE A 71 0.13 6.22 10.91
N TYR A 72 0.44 6.89 9.81
CA TYR A 72 -0.57 7.50 8.96
C TYR A 72 -0.27 7.26 7.47
N GLY A 73 -1.27 7.44 6.63
CA GLY A 73 -1.18 7.26 5.19
C GLY A 73 -2.40 7.77 4.43
N LEU A 74 -2.37 7.66 3.11
CA LEU A 74 -3.44 8.10 2.21
C LEU A 74 -4.16 6.92 1.57
N LEU A 75 -5.46 7.12 1.35
CA LEU A 75 -6.33 6.22 0.59
C LEU A 75 -6.60 6.84 -0.78
N ILE A 76 -6.33 6.08 -1.83
CA ILE A 76 -6.42 6.54 -3.21
C ILE A 76 -7.39 5.67 -3.96
N GLY A 77 -8.24 6.30 -4.75
CA GLY A 77 -9.16 5.62 -5.64
C GLY A 77 -10.11 6.60 -6.29
N LYS A 78 -11.40 6.31 -6.28
CA LYS A 78 -12.42 7.11 -6.96
C LYS A 78 -13.74 7.04 -6.21
N SER A 79 -14.67 7.94 -6.47
CA SER A 79 -16.06 7.81 -6.04
C SER A 79 -16.99 7.94 -7.24
N ASP A 80 -18.16 7.31 -7.15
CA ASP A 80 -19.30 7.57 -8.01
C ASP A 80 -20.47 8.10 -7.19
N GLU A 81 -21.70 8.04 -7.71
CA GLU A 81 -22.89 8.56 -7.02
C GLU A 81 -23.26 7.74 -5.77
N GLU A 82 -22.87 6.47 -5.70
CA GLU A 82 -23.32 5.53 -4.67
C GLU A 82 -22.20 5.13 -3.70
N LEU A 83 -20.97 4.96 -4.20
CA LEU A 83 -19.88 4.33 -3.47
C LEU A 83 -18.56 5.10 -3.57
N VAL A 84 -17.73 4.95 -2.54
CA VAL A 84 -16.32 5.36 -2.54
C VAL A 84 -15.45 4.11 -2.70
N TYR A 85 -14.63 4.06 -3.73
CA TYR A 85 -13.71 2.96 -4.00
C TYR A 85 -12.30 3.33 -3.58
N VAL A 86 -11.73 2.59 -2.63
CA VAL A 86 -10.33 2.66 -2.24
C VAL A 86 -9.57 1.57 -3.00
N GLU A 87 -8.83 1.99 -4.01
CA GLU A 87 -8.13 1.12 -4.95
C GLU A 87 -6.71 0.80 -4.47
N ARG A 88 -6.07 1.72 -3.73
CA ARG A 88 -4.74 1.56 -3.14
C ARG A 88 -4.60 2.38 -1.86
N ALA A 89 -3.66 1.97 -1.00
CA ALA A 89 -3.23 2.74 0.16
C ALA A 89 -1.74 3.09 0.02
N GLU A 90 -1.35 4.32 0.37
CA GLU A 90 0.03 4.77 0.37
C GLU A 90 0.43 5.23 1.77
N ALA A 91 1.45 4.59 2.36
CA ALA A 91 1.98 4.91 3.67
C ALA A 91 2.76 6.23 3.67
N LEU A 92 2.57 7.07 4.69
CA LEU A 92 3.29 8.31 4.89
C LEU A 92 4.17 8.24 6.14
N THR A 93 5.39 8.73 6.02
CA THR A 93 6.38 8.76 7.10
C THR A 93 7.10 10.09 7.09
N PHE A 94 7.07 10.79 8.23
CA PHE A 94 7.83 12.01 8.44
C PHE A 94 8.50 11.98 9.80
N GLY A 95 9.68 12.60 9.87
CA GLY A 95 10.72 12.34 10.86
C GLY A 95 10.34 12.44 12.34
N HIS A 96 11.04 11.63 13.14
CA HIS A 96 11.23 11.65 14.60
C HIS A 96 10.03 11.71 15.55
N ALA A 97 8.84 12.04 15.09
CA ALA A 97 7.63 11.95 15.87
C ALA A 97 6.51 11.41 14.98
N THR A 98 5.82 10.40 15.47
CA THR A 98 4.57 9.86 14.92
C THR A 98 3.43 10.85 15.11
N ASP A 99 3.67 12.13 14.82
CA ASP A 99 2.71 13.18 15.06
C ASP A 99 1.64 13.10 13.98
N VAL A 100 0.44 12.75 14.43
CA VAL A 100 -0.78 12.64 13.62
C VAL A 100 -1.22 14.01 13.09
N GLN A 101 -0.60 15.11 13.54
CA GLN A 101 -0.96 16.47 13.11
C GLN A 101 -0.39 16.81 11.72
N LEU A 102 -1.26 17.28 10.82
CA LEU A 102 -0.84 17.81 9.52
C LEU A 102 -0.04 19.11 9.68
N ASP A 103 1.27 19.08 9.44
CA ASP A 103 2.13 20.26 9.35
C ASP A 103 2.20 20.78 7.90
N GLU A 104 2.67 22.02 7.69
CA GLU A 104 2.83 22.68 6.38
C GLU A 104 3.60 21.82 5.36
N ARG A 105 4.50 20.97 5.84
CA ARG A 105 5.29 20.02 5.03
C ARG A 105 4.47 18.87 4.44
N HIS A 106 3.35 18.48 5.05
CA HIS A 106 2.48 17.43 4.55
C HIS A 106 1.65 17.88 3.34
N TYR A 107 1.29 19.17 3.25
CA TYR A 107 0.53 19.72 2.12
C TYR A 107 1.29 19.67 0.79
N GLY A 108 2.61 19.94 0.80
CA GLY A 108 3.44 19.83 -0.41
C GLY A 108 3.51 18.40 -0.96
N PHE A 109 3.53 17.40 -0.09
CA PHE A 109 3.55 15.99 -0.50
C PHE A 109 2.19 15.51 -1.04
N ILE A 110 1.10 15.99 -0.43
CA ILE A 110 -0.27 15.75 -0.88
C ILE A 110 -0.48 16.30 -2.30
N GLU A 111 0.06 17.48 -2.59
CA GLU A 111 0.03 18.08 -3.94
C GLU A 111 0.85 17.26 -4.94
N GLU A 112 2.05 16.80 -4.59
CA GLU A 112 2.87 15.92 -5.43
C GLU A 112 2.17 14.59 -5.76
N ILE A 113 1.47 14.00 -4.78
CA ILE A 113 0.68 12.78 -4.99
C ILE A 113 -0.48 13.05 -5.95
N GLN A 114 -1.22 14.13 -5.76
CA GLN A 114 -2.35 14.45 -6.64
C GLN A 114 -1.87 14.72 -8.08
N GLU A 115 -0.77 15.45 -8.26
CA GLU A 115 -0.18 15.65 -9.60
C GLU A 115 0.22 14.33 -10.27
N LYS A 116 0.73 13.37 -9.49
CA LYS A 116 1.11 12.05 -10.00
C LYS A 116 -0.14 11.28 -10.43
N LEU A 117 -1.19 11.31 -9.63
CA LEU A 117 -2.47 10.66 -9.95
C LEU A 117 -3.09 11.22 -11.22
N ASP A 118 -3.04 12.54 -11.40
CA ASP A 118 -3.52 13.19 -12.62
C ASP A 118 -2.72 12.74 -13.85
N LYS A 119 -1.39 12.58 -13.73
CA LYS A 119 -0.50 12.07 -14.79
C LYS A 119 -0.77 10.60 -15.13
N GLU A 120 -1.24 9.78 -14.19
CA GLU A 120 -1.59 8.38 -14.42
C GLU A 120 -2.83 8.22 -15.31
N GLY A 121 -3.69 9.24 -15.41
CA GLY A 121 -4.84 9.25 -16.31
C GLY A 121 -5.92 8.21 -16.01
N LYS A 122 -5.87 7.58 -14.81
CA LYS A 122 -6.84 6.56 -14.37
C LYS A 122 -8.10 7.16 -13.71
N GLY A 123 -8.15 8.49 -13.56
CA GLY A 123 -9.23 9.18 -12.85
C GLY A 123 -9.21 8.94 -11.34
N TYR A 124 -8.06 8.53 -10.80
CA TYR A 124 -7.90 8.35 -9.36
C TYR A 124 -7.53 9.65 -8.67
N TYR A 125 -7.97 9.79 -7.43
CA TYR A 125 -7.68 10.92 -6.56
C TYR A 125 -7.67 10.45 -5.10
N MET A 126 -7.30 11.33 -4.18
CA MET A 126 -7.31 11.02 -2.74
C MET A 126 -8.75 10.97 -2.23
N VAL A 127 -9.19 9.77 -1.84
CA VAL A 127 -10.54 9.49 -1.33
C VAL A 127 -10.56 9.37 0.19
N GLY A 128 -9.41 9.40 0.83
CA GLY A 128 -9.33 9.35 2.28
C GLY A 128 -7.91 9.30 2.81
N TRP A 129 -7.81 9.09 4.10
CA TRP A 129 -6.57 8.84 4.82
C TRP A 129 -6.77 7.67 5.78
N PHE A 130 -5.68 7.09 6.24
CA PHE A 130 -5.71 6.10 7.30
C PHE A 130 -4.67 6.39 8.35
N HIS A 131 -4.94 6.00 9.58
CA HIS A 131 -3.95 5.96 10.64
C HIS A 131 -4.17 4.75 11.55
N SER A 132 -3.23 4.53 12.47
CA SER A 132 -3.32 3.41 13.41
C SER A 132 -3.43 3.85 14.85
N HIS A 133 -4.19 3.08 15.64
CA HIS A 133 -4.37 3.21 17.08
C HIS A 133 -3.95 1.90 17.77
N PRO A 134 -2.65 1.59 17.90
CA PRO A 134 -2.20 0.30 18.40
C PRO A 134 -2.65 0.03 19.85
N GLY A 135 -3.68 -0.81 20.03
CA GLY A 135 -4.22 -1.16 21.34
C GLY A 135 -5.07 -0.07 22.00
N LEU A 136 -5.44 0.99 21.26
CA LEU A 136 -6.27 2.09 21.78
C LEU A 136 -7.74 1.97 21.35
N ASN A 137 -8.09 0.99 20.50
CA ASN A 137 -9.41 0.84 19.88
C ASN A 137 -9.69 1.88 18.77
N LEU A 138 -10.82 1.73 18.09
CA LEU A 138 -11.13 2.42 16.84
C LEU A 138 -12.02 3.64 17.13
N PHE A 139 -11.45 4.84 17.10
CA PHE A 139 -12.17 6.10 17.29
C PHE A 139 -11.36 7.26 16.67
N PHE A 140 -11.97 8.42 16.45
CA PHE A 140 -11.24 9.65 16.13
C PHE A 140 -10.84 10.38 17.40
N SER A 141 -9.56 10.66 17.56
CA SER A 141 -9.06 11.63 18.51
C SER A 141 -9.47 13.06 18.12
N TYR A 142 -9.31 14.01 19.03
CA TYR A 142 -9.54 15.42 18.74
C TYR A 142 -8.68 15.93 17.56
N ILE A 143 -7.45 15.42 17.42
CA ILE A 143 -6.54 15.77 16.32
C ILE A 143 -7.07 15.18 15.00
N ASP A 144 -7.59 13.95 15.03
CA ASP A 144 -8.15 13.29 13.85
C ASP A 144 -9.38 14.05 13.33
N LEU A 145 -10.21 14.57 14.23
CA LEU A 145 -11.36 15.41 13.87
C LEU A 145 -10.94 16.68 13.12
N ILE A 146 -9.87 17.34 13.58
CA ILE A 146 -9.33 18.54 12.92
C ILE A 146 -8.78 18.19 11.53
N ASN A 147 -7.99 17.12 11.43
CA ASN A 147 -7.42 16.68 10.15
C ASN A 147 -8.52 16.28 9.16
N GLN A 148 -9.46 15.45 9.61
CA GLN A 148 -10.58 14.98 8.79
C GLN A 148 -11.43 16.17 8.32
N LEU A 149 -11.70 17.15 9.18
CA LEU A 149 -12.41 18.37 8.81
C LEU A 149 -11.67 19.12 7.69
N GLY A 150 -10.36 19.29 7.82
CA GLY A 150 -9.53 19.96 6.81
C GLY A 150 -9.59 19.30 5.43
N PHE A 151 -9.59 17.97 5.38
CA PHE A 151 -9.71 17.24 4.11
C PHE A 151 -11.14 17.20 3.56
N GLN A 152 -12.11 16.92 4.42
CA GLN A 152 -13.51 16.70 4.03
C GLN A 152 -14.21 17.98 3.55
N GLN A 153 -13.72 19.16 3.96
CA GLN A 153 -14.24 20.44 3.47
C GLN A 153 -14.14 20.59 1.94
N ASN A 154 -13.06 20.06 1.33
CA ASN A 154 -12.83 20.15 -0.11
C ASN A 154 -13.38 18.93 -0.88
N ASN A 155 -13.57 17.81 -0.18
CA ASN A 155 -14.11 16.59 -0.77
C ASN A 155 -15.09 15.93 0.22
N ASN A 156 -16.38 16.05 -0.07
CA ASN A 156 -17.44 15.48 0.79
C ASN A 156 -17.42 13.95 0.85
N ASP A 157 -16.75 13.26 -0.07
CA ASP A 157 -16.57 11.81 -0.06
C ASP A 157 -15.30 11.37 0.68
N PHE A 158 -14.46 12.31 1.14
CA PHE A 158 -13.23 12.00 1.85
C PHE A 158 -13.52 11.31 3.19
N CYS A 159 -12.84 10.20 3.47
CA CYS A 159 -13.05 9.40 4.68
C CYS A 159 -11.74 9.17 5.46
N GLY A 160 -11.84 8.93 6.77
CA GLY A 160 -10.70 8.56 7.60
C GLY A 160 -10.85 7.15 8.15
N LEU A 161 -9.84 6.32 7.94
CA LEU A 161 -9.80 4.93 8.41
C LEU A 161 -8.88 4.82 9.63
N VAL A 162 -9.41 4.32 10.74
CA VAL A 162 -8.62 4.05 11.95
C VAL A 162 -8.39 2.56 12.03
N PHE A 163 -7.13 2.12 12.14
CA PHE A 163 -6.78 0.70 12.23
C PHE A 163 -6.09 0.34 13.55
N ASP A 164 -6.53 -0.71 14.21
CA ASP A 164 -5.92 -1.31 15.39
C ASP A 164 -5.62 -2.79 15.13
N HIS A 165 -4.34 -3.08 14.89
CA HIS A 165 -3.85 -4.43 14.65
C HIS A 165 -4.17 -5.42 15.79
N THR A 166 -4.43 -4.95 17.01
CA THR A 166 -4.78 -5.81 18.14
C THR A 166 -6.21 -6.35 18.06
N LEU A 167 -7.06 -5.74 17.24
CA LEU A 167 -8.44 -6.17 17.01
C LEU A 167 -8.54 -7.18 15.87
N LEU A 168 -7.57 -7.17 14.96
CA LEU A 168 -7.53 -8.04 13.79
C LEU A 168 -7.78 -9.51 14.13
N GLY A 169 -8.81 -10.10 13.52
CA GLY A 169 -9.14 -11.51 13.68
C GLY A 169 -9.77 -11.88 15.03
N LYS A 170 -10.13 -10.91 15.86
CA LYS A 170 -10.98 -11.18 17.05
C LYS A 170 -12.38 -11.55 16.60
N LYS A 171 -12.97 -12.55 17.27
CA LYS A 171 -14.37 -12.91 17.06
C LYS A 171 -15.26 -11.86 17.69
N LYS A 172 -16.17 -11.30 16.91
CA LYS A 172 -17.23 -10.40 17.34
C LYS A 172 -18.57 -11.03 17.00
N GLU A 173 -19.42 -11.22 17.99
CA GLU A 173 -20.81 -11.59 17.75
C GLU A 173 -21.60 -10.33 17.43
N GLU A 174 -22.29 -10.33 16.29
CA GLU A 174 -23.13 -9.23 15.85
C GLU A 174 -24.53 -9.75 15.55
N MET A 175 -25.55 -9.03 16.02
CA MET A 175 -26.94 -9.35 15.74
C MET A 175 -27.29 -8.75 14.38
N ILE A 176 -27.55 -9.60 13.39
CA ILE A 176 -28.00 -9.16 12.06
C ILE A 176 -29.51 -9.16 12.04
N LYS A 177 -30.09 -8.03 11.61
CA LYS A 177 -31.53 -7.90 11.33
C LYS A 177 -31.79 -8.38 9.91
N ALA A 178 -32.57 -9.45 9.77
CA ALA A 178 -33.16 -9.83 8.49
C ALA A 178 -34.24 -8.83 8.06
N GLU A 179 -34.60 -8.85 6.77
CA GLU A 179 -35.68 -8.04 6.19
C GLU A 179 -37.06 -8.29 6.86
N ASP A 180 -37.25 -9.46 7.48
CA ASP A 180 -38.45 -9.80 8.24
C ASP A 180 -38.44 -9.27 9.68
N GLY A 181 -37.38 -8.55 10.08
CA GLY A 181 -37.20 -7.99 11.41
C GLY A 181 -36.68 -8.98 12.46
N SER A 182 -36.38 -10.22 12.09
CA SER A 182 -35.74 -11.19 12.99
C SER A 182 -34.26 -10.89 13.16
N GLU A 183 -33.76 -11.05 14.40
CA GLU A 183 -32.34 -10.86 14.71
C GLU A 183 -31.67 -12.22 14.97
N TYR A 184 -30.56 -12.50 14.28
CA TYR A 184 -29.75 -13.69 14.52
C TYR A 184 -28.29 -13.33 14.83
N PRO A 185 -27.65 -14.02 15.79
CA PRO A 185 -26.26 -13.80 16.12
C PRO A 185 -25.36 -14.40 15.02
N MET A 186 -24.51 -13.57 14.43
CA MET A 186 -23.46 -14.00 13.50
C MET A 186 -22.10 -13.72 14.12
N THR A 187 -21.23 -14.74 14.18
CA THR A 187 -19.82 -14.55 14.55
C THR A 187 -19.05 -14.03 13.35
N LYS A 188 -18.59 -12.78 13.43
CA LYS A 188 -17.73 -12.13 12.45
C LYS A 188 -16.30 -12.04 12.98
N TYR A 189 -15.33 -12.01 12.08
CA TYR A 189 -13.96 -11.67 12.42
C TYR A 189 -13.75 -10.18 12.22
N ASP A 190 -13.22 -9.53 13.24
CA ASP A 190 -12.94 -8.10 13.21
C ASP A 190 -11.81 -7.81 12.21
N THR A 191 -12.06 -6.89 11.29
CA THR A 191 -11.08 -6.36 10.33
C THR A 191 -10.06 -5.45 11.02
N GLY A 192 -10.27 -5.13 12.28
CA GLY A 192 -9.41 -4.24 13.04
C GLY A 192 -9.39 -2.82 12.50
N PHE A 193 -10.35 -2.40 11.67
CA PHE A 193 -10.55 -0.98 11.36
C PHE A 193 -12.01 -0.56 11.32
N GLU A 194 -12.20 0.74 11.46
CA GLU A 194 -13.46 1.42 11.23
C GLU A 194 -13.20 2.65 10.35
N ILE A 195 -14.19 3.06 9.58
CA ILE A 195 -14.12 4.24 8.74
C ILE A 195 -15.09 5.29 9.27
N TYR A 196 -14.62 6.52 9.34
CA TYR A 196 -15.36 7.64 9.91
C TYR A 196 -15.38 8.84 8.97
N LYS A 197 -16.41 9.67 9.15
CA LYS A 197 -16.56 10.99 8.52
C LYS A 197 -17.09 12.01 9.52
N ILE A 198 -16.77 13.28 9.27
CA ILE A 198 -17.36 14.40 9.99
C ILE A 198 -18.84 14.51 9.62
N THR A 199 -19.69 14.67 10.63
CA THR A 199 -21.14 14.79 10.46
C THR A 199 -21.52 16.19 9.97
N ASP A 200 -20.98 17.23 10.60
CA ASP A 200 -21.17 18.63 10.22
C ASP A 200 -19.81 19.32 9.98
N VAL A 201 -19.47 19.50 8.70
CA VAL A 201 -18.23 20.19 8.27
C VAL A 201 -18.24 21.70 8.53
N SER A 202 -19.37 22.26 8.97
CA SER A 202 -19.51 23.68 9.31
C SER A 202 -19.44 23.97 10.81
N MET A 203 -19.39 22.92 11.65
CA MET A 203 -19.31 23.04 13.10
C MET A 203 -18.01 23.73 13.52
N ASN A 204 -18.09 24.63 14.50
CA ASN A 204 -16.93 25.31 15.05
C ASN A 204 -16.08 24.32 15.86
N ILE A 205 -14.76 24.32 15.63
CA ILE A 205 -13.81 23.44 16.34
C ILE A 205 -13.84 23.69 17.87
N ASN A 206 -14.23 24.88 18.31
CA ASN A 206 -14.35 25.21 19.75
C ASN A 206 -15.74 24.87 20.33
N ASP A 207 -16.64 24.26 19.56
CA ASP A 207 -17.95 23.85 20.05
C ASP A 207 -17.78 22.68 21.06
N PRO A 208 -18.45 22.70 22.24
CA PRO A 208 -18.39 21.60 23.20
C PRO A 208 -18.83 20.24 22.65
N GLY A 209 -19.61 20.21 21.57
CA GLY A 209 -20.04 19.01 20.88
C GLY A 209 -19.09 18.52 19.78
N PHE A 210 -18.00 19.23 19.49
CA PHE A 210 -17.10 18.93 18.37
C PHE A 210 -16.48 17.54 18.48
N ASP A 211 -16.15 17.09 19.69
CA ASP A 211 -15.59 15.75 19.96
C ASP A 211 -16.49 14.61 19.51
N ASN A 212 -17.80 14.86 19.34
CA ASN A 212 -18.78 13.88 18.86
C ASN A 212 -19.22 14.15 17.41
N ASN A 213 -18.56 15.07 16.70
CA ASN A 213 -18.94 15.50 15.35
C ASN A 213 -18.45 14.52 14.26
N TYR A 214 -18.65 13.23 14.47
CA TYR A 214 -18.29 12.20 13.50
C TYR A 214 -19.20 10.98 13.63
N HIS A 215 -19.30 10.21 12.56
CA HIS A 215 -20.08 8.97 12.52
C HIS A 215 -19.34 7.90 11.73
N LYS A 216 -19.68 6.63 12.00
CA LYS A 216 -19.17 5.48 11.25
C LYS A 216 -19.77 5.42 9.86
N ILE A 217 -19.01 4.88 8.93
CA ILE A 217 -19.46 4.60 7.57
C ILE A 217 -19.38 3.09 7.33
N ASP A 218 -20.40 2.56 6.68
CA ASP A 218 -20.38 1.18 6.22
C ASP A 218 -19.26 0.95 5.20
N TYR A 219 -18.62 -0.22 5.28
CA TYR A 219 -17.56 -0.57 4.36
C TYR A 219 -17.54 -2.06 4.02
N VAL A 220 -16.92 -2.36 2.89
CA VAL A 220 -16.65 -3.72 2.42
C VAL A 220 -15.20 -3.83 1.99
N VAL A 221 -14.52 -4.91 2.37
CA VAL A 221 -13.19 -5.24 1.83
C VAL A 221 -13.33 -6.18 0.63
N ASP A 222 -13.22 -5.64 -0.58
CA ASP A 222 -13.29 -6.41 -1.82
C ASP A 222 -12.03 -7.29 -2.01
N GLY A 223 -12.25 -8.60 -2.12
CA GLY A 223 -11.18 -9.60 -2.30
C GLY A 223 -10.66 -10.23 -1.01
N LEU A 224 -11.28 -9.95 0.15
CA LEU A 224 -10.95 -10.62 1.40
C LEU A 224 -11.35 -12.10 1.34
N ASN A 225 -10.42 -13.01 1.65
CA ASN A 225 -10.70 -14.44 1.78
C ASN A 225 -9.77 -15.08 2.83
N LYS A 226 -10.00 -16.34 3.20
CA LYS A 226 -9.17 -17.03 4.22
C LYS A 226 -7.68 -17.12 3.83
N TYR A 227 -7.38 -17.21 2.54
CA TYR A 227 -6.01 -17.25 2.03
C TYR A 227 -5.35 -15.87 2.02
N PHE A 228 -6.13 -14.79 1.94
CA PHE A 228 -5.62 -13.43 2.12
C PHE A 228 -4.91 -13.30 3.46
N PHE A 229 -5.57 -13.68 4.55
CA PHE A 229 -4.96 -13.65 5.88
C PHE A 229 -3.78 -14.61 6.01
N ALA A 230 -3.87 -15.83 5.45
CA ALA A 230 -2.74 -16.77 5.46
C ALA A 230 -1.51 -16.19 4.73
N ASN A 231 -1.71 -15.53 3.59
CA ASN A 231 -0.66 -14.85 2.84
C ASN A 231 -0.07 -13.66 3.63
N VAL A 232 -0.92 -12.81 4.22
CA VAL A 232 -0.48 -11.69 5.07
C VAL A 232 0.35 -12.19 6.25
N LEU A 233 -0.07 -13.28 6.90
CA LEU A 233 0.64 -13.88 8.04
C LEU A 233 1.98 -14.48 7.63
N SER A 234 2.06 -15.12 6.47
CA SER A 234 3.33 -15.62 5.91
C SER A 234 4.29 -14.46 5.64
N GLU A 235 3.81 -13.37 5.02
CA GLU A 235 4.61 -12.18 4.76
C GLU A 235 5.07 -11.50 6.06
N LEU A 236 4.19 -11.37 7.06
CA LEU A 236 4.55 -10.87 8.39
C LEU A 236 5.60 -11.76 9.06
N SER A 237 5.44 -13.09 8.98
CA SER A 237 6.41 -14.04 9.53
C SER A 237 7.78 -13.89 8.85
N ALA A 238 7.82 -13.74 7.52
CA ALA A 238 9.06 -13.49 6.79
C ALA A 238 9.73 -12.19 7.25
N LEU A 239 8.96 -11.10 7.38
CA LEU A 239 9.44 -9.80 7.84
C LEU A 239 9.97 -9.84 9.30
N VAL A 240 9.32 -10.60 10.18
CA VAL A 240 9.73 -10.78 11.58
C VAL A 240 10.99 -11.65 11.69
N THR A 241 11.11 -12.68 10.85
CA THR A 241 12.27 -13.60 10.82
C THR A 241 13.56 -12.90 10.39
N GLU A 242 13.45 -11.81 9.61
CA GLU A 242 14.59 -10.95 9.23
C GLU A 242 15.14 -10.09 10.39
N GLY A 243 14.52 -10.12 11.58
CA GLY A 243 15.20 -9.81 12.83
C GLY A 243 15.47 -8.33 13.15
N LYS A 244 14.59 -7.39 12.77
CA LYS A 244 14.34 -6.06 13.40
C LYS A 244 13.40 -5.20 12.54
N PRO A 245 12.67 -4.20 13.10
CA PRO A 245 11.71 -3.40 12.36
C PRO A 245 12.43 -2.65 11.24
N LEU A 246 11.85 -2.69 10.04
CA LEU A 246 12.35 -1.93 8.92
C LEU A 246 12.07 -0.45 9.16
N GLN A 247 12.92 0.24 9.93
CA GLN A 247 12.77 1.66 10.22
C GLN A 247 13.20 2.55 9.04
N SER A 248 14.02 2.01 8.12
CA SER A 248 14.62 2.85 7.10
C SER A 248 13.80 3.06 5.83
N ALA A 249 12.81 2.22 5.46
CA ALA A 249 12.07 2.27 4.16
C ALA A 249 11.38 3.60 3.79
N TYR A 250 11.48 4.57 4.68
CA TYR A 250 10.49 5.60 4.93
C TYR A 250 11.12 6.90 5.47
N ARG A 251 12.46 7.06 5.40
CA ARG A 251 13.19 8.28 5.81
C ARG A 251 13.02 8.70 7.27
N GLU A 252 13.15 7.76 8.21
CA GLU A 252 13.37 8.11 9.62
C GLU A 252 14.84 8.49 9.82
N GLU A 253 15.14 9.74 10.18
CA GLU A 253 16.50 10.14 10.55
C GLU A 253 16.93 9.44 11.85
N PHE A 254 18.23 9.43 12.15
CA PHE A 254 18.77 8.96 13.43
C PHE A 254 18.76 10.11 14.46
N SER A 255 18.32 9.85 15.68
CA SER A 255 18.83 10.58 16.83
C SER A 255 19.18 9.58 17.94
N GLN A 256 20.38 9.77 18.51
CA GLN A 256 21.08 8.81 19.35
C GLN A 256 20.32 8.56 20.66
N GLU A 257 19.66 7.41 20.80
CA GLU A 257 19.25 6.91 22.11
C GLU A 257 19.89 5.55 22.43
N LYS A 258 20.10 5.37 23.74
CA LYS A 258 21.19 4.63 24.37
C LYS A 258 21.32 3.16 23.93
N LYS A 259 22.59 2.73 23.77
CA LYS A 259 23.02 1.33 23.71
C LYS A 259 22.36 0.51 24.83
N VAL A 260 21.28 -0.21 24.51
CA VAL A 260 20.86 -1.38 25.29
C VAL A 260 21.69 -2.56 24.78
N GLN A 261 22.43 -3.19 25.70
CA GLN A 261 23.23 -4.38 25.41
C GLN A 261 22.36 -5.47 24.78
N ALA A 262 22.84 -6.04 23.68
CA ALA A 262 22.26 -7.22 23.07
C ALA A 262 22.19 -8.35 24.11
N PRO A 263 21.03 -9.01 24.32
CA PRO A 263 21.02 -10.28 25.01
C PRO A 263 21.78 -11.30 24.16
N SER A 264 22.56 -12.12 24.85
CA SER A 264 23.27 -13.29 24.33
C SER A 264 22.34 -14.27 23.61
N GLU A 265 22.93 -15.01 22.68
CA GLU A 265 22.44 -16.12 21.85
C GLU A 265 21.37 -17.08 22.44
N PRO A 266 20.67 -17.82 21.56
CA PRO A 266 19.26 -18.12 21.68
C PRO A 266 18.99 -19.29 22.61
N ASN A 267 18.21 -19.06 23.67
CA ASN A 267 17.55 -20.15 24.37
C ASN A 267 16.28 -20.54 23.61
N ASP A 268 16.14 -21.84 23.38
CA ASP A 268 14.97 -22.56 22.87
C ASP A 268 13.63 -21.98 23.37
N ILE A 269 13.05 -21.06 22.60
CA ILE A 269 11.63 -20.71 22.75
C ILE A 269 10.87 -21.54 21.74
N LYS A 270 10.34 -22.66 22.25
CA LYS A 270 9.30 -23.46 21.61
C LYS A 270 8.24 -22.53 21.02
N THR A 271 8.02 -22.69 19.72
CA THR A 271 6.92 -22.17 18.90
C THR A 271 5.56 -22.39 19.57
N LYS A 272 5.13 -21.44 20.41
CA LYS A 272 3.74 -21.34 20.85
C LYS A 272 3.25 -19.90 20.76
N ASN A 273 2.18 -19.75 19.97
CA ASN A 273 1.18 -18.69 20.02
C ASN A 273 1.58 -17.32 19.45
N PHE A 274 2.11 -17.31 18.22
CA PHE A 274 2.28 -16.08 17.44
C PHE A 274 0.93 -15.41 17.11
N LEU A 275 -0.17 -16.15 17.08
CA LEU A 275 -1.52 -15.67 16.79
C LEU A 275 -2.50 -16.35 17.74
N THR A 276 -3.57 -15.69 18.17
CA THR A 276 -4.80 -16.44 18.50
C THR A 276 -5.09 -17.30 17.29
N GLU A 277 -5.06 -18.63 17.45
CA GLU A 277 -5.25 -19.59 16.36
C GLU A 277 -6.51 -19.20 15.59
N ILE A 278 -6.33 -18.65 14.38
CA ILE A 278 -7.44 -18.52 13.45
C ILE A 278 -7.82 -19.97 13.13
N PRO A 279 -9.05 -20.41 13.47
CA PRO A 279 -9.41 -21.79 13.26
C PRO A 279 -9.26 -22.09 11.77
N MET A 280 -8.60 -23.21 11.46
CA MET A 280 -8.41 -23.72 10.09
C MET A 280 -9.39 -24.86 9.78
N ALA A 281 -10.48 -24.96 10.54
CA ALA A 281 -11.46 -26.05 10.39
C ALA A 281 -12.15 -26.00 9.02
N GLU A 282 -12.40 -27.17 8.44
CA GLU A 282 -13.12 -27.35 7.15
C GLU A 282 -14.55 -26.77 7.18
N ASP A 283 -15.08 -26.50 8.39
CA ASP A 283 -16.41 -25.95 8.64
C ASP A 283 -16.50 -24.43 8.38
N ILE A 284 -15.40 -23.80 7.96
CA ILE A 284 -15.34 -22.36 7.70
C ILE A 284 -15.77 -22.07 6.26
N THR A 285 -17.07 -21.90 6.08
CA THR A 285 -17.62 -21.18 4.94
C THR A 285 -17.58 -19.68 5.25
N PHE A 286 -16.67 -18.94 4.61
CA PHE A 286 -16.79 -17.48 4.52
C PHE A 286 -17.90 -17.19 3.49
N GLY A 287 -19.12 -16.99 3.98
CA GLY A 287 -20.19 -16.42 3.19
C GLY A 287 -19.85 -14.97 2.89
N VAL A 288 -19.29 -14.70 1.72
CA VAL A 288 -19.23 -13.34 1.14
C VAL A 288 -20.64 -12.87 0.73
N ASP A 289 -21.65 -13.74 0.85
CA ASP A 289 -23.02 -13.51 0.37
C ASP A 289 -23.93 -12.72 1.34
N ASP A 290 -23.58 -12.53 2.63
CA ASP A 290 -24.52 -11.95 3.62
C ASP A 290 -24.25 -10.49 4.02
N PHE A 291 -23.42 -9.76 3.28
CA PHE A 291 -23.08 -8.34 3.60
C PHE A 291 -23.43 -7.33 2.52
N PHE A 292 -24.23 -7.73 1.53
CA PHE A 292 -25.03 -6.77 0.78
C PHE A 292 -26.39 -6.71 1.47
N TYR A 293 -26.79 -5.55 2.01
CA TYR A 293 -28.20 -5.28 2.25
C TYR A 293 -28.87 -5.14 0.87
N GLY A 294 -29.26 -6.29 0.31
CA GLY A 294 -29.90 -6.45 -0.98
C GLY A 294 -29.45 -7.75 -1.65
N GLU A 295 -30.41 -8.55 -2.14
CA GLU A 295 -30.13 -9.72 -3.00
C GLU A 295 -29.11 -9.31 -4.07
N ILE A 296 -27.95 -9.98 -4.11
CA ILE A 296 -27.00 -9.83 -5.23
C ILE A 296 -27.66 -10.43 -6.46
N ASP A 297 -28.41 -9.61 -7.19
CA ASP A 297 -29.05 -10.05 -8.41
C ASP A 297 -27.98 -10.32 -9.47
N GLY A 298 -27.61 -11.60 -9.61
CA GLY A 298 -26.75 -12.07 -10.69
C GLY A 298 -25.83 -13.22 -10.33
N LYS A 299 -26.19 -14.43 -10.78
CA LYS A 299 -25.35 -15.67 -10.82
C LYS A 299 -23.91 -15.46 -11.31
N LYS A 300 -23.65 -14.35 -12.00
CA LYS A 300 -22.34 -13.97 -12.54
C LYS A 300 -21.36 -13.49 -11.46
N LYS A 301 -21.80 -12.67 -10.49
CA LYS A 301 -20.93 -12.07 -9.46
C LYS A 301 -20.48 -13.10 -8.41
N GLN A 302 -21.38 -13.99 -8.00
CA GLN A 302 -21.04 -15.16 -7.15
C GLN A 302 -20.05 -16.10 -7.82
N LYS A 303 -20.18 -16.32 -9.13
CA LYS A 303 -19.24 -17.15 -9.90
C LYS A 303 -17.85 -16.52 -9.97
N GLU A 304 -17.76 -15.20 -10.12
CA GLU A 304 -16.50 -14.45 -10.13
C GLU A 304 -15.79 -14.51 -8.77
N ILE A 305 -16.51 -14.32 -7.66
CA ILE A 305 -15.96 -14.41 -6.30
C ILE A 305 -15.44 -15.82 -6.01
N LYS A 306 -16.24 -16.85 -6.27
CA LYS A 306 -15.84 -18.25 -6.06
C LYS A 306 -14.64 -18.63 -6.92
N LEU A 307 -14.58 -18.14 -8.15
CA LEU A 307 -13.45 -18.35 -9.04
C LEU A 307 -12.19 -17.69 -8.47
N LYS A 308 -12.27 -16.44 -8.00
CA LYS A 308 -11.15 -15.73 -7.36
C LYS A 308 -10.66 -16.48 -6.12
N GLU A 309 -11.55 -16.95 -5.25
CA GLU A 309 -11.20 -17.75 -4.07
C GLU A 309 -10.48 -19.05 -4.44
N THR A 310 -11.03 -19.83 -5.39
CA THR A 310 -10.36 -21.06 -5.84
C THR A 310 -9.03 -20.81 -6.53
N THR A 311 -8.82 -19.60 -7.06
CA THR A 311 -7.58 -19.22 -7.74
C THR A 311 -6.52 -18.84 -6.71
N GLU A 312 -6.88 -18.05 -5.69
CA GLU A 312 -5.98 -17.70 -4.58
C GLU A 312 -5.61 -18.93 -3.73
N GLN A 313 -6.50 -19.91 -3.60
CA GLN A 313 -6.17 -21.21 -3.00
C GLN A 313 -5.01 -21.89 -3.73
N LEU A 314 -5.05 -21.93 -5.07
CA LEU A 314 -3.97 -22.53 -5.87
C LEU A 314 -2.65 -21.79 -5.67
N ILE A 315 -2.68 -20.45 -5.62
CA ILE A 315 -1.46 -19.66 -5.38
C ILE A 315 -0.88 -19.95 -3.99
N TYR A 316 -1.73 -20.05 -2.96
CA TYR A 316 -1.30 -20.40 -1.61
C TYR A 316 -0.68 -21.81 -1.55
N GLU A 317 -1.37 -22.81 -2.11
CA GLU A 317 -0.85 -24.19 -2.19
C GLU A 317 0.47 -24.24 -2.97
N GLY A 318 0.58 -23.48 -4.05
CA GLY A 318 1.81 -23.36 -4.82
C GLY A 318 2.96 -22.77 -4.02
N ASN A 319 2.69 -21.72 -3.23
CA ASN A 319 3.68 -21.12 -2.33
C ASN A 319 4.17 -22.11 -1.27
N GLN A 320 3.25 -22.83 -0.63
CA GLN A 320 3.58 -23.87 0.35
C GLN A 320 4.40 -25.01 -0.27
N ALA A 321 4.09 -25.41 -1.51
CA ALA A 321 4.87 -26.42 -2.21
C ALA A 321 6.32 -25.95 -2.45
N PHE A 322 6.53 -24.70 -2.90
CA PHE A 322 7.88 -24.13 -3.02
C PHE A 322 8.63 -24.08 -1.69
N GLU A 323 7.97 -23.70 -0.59
CA GLU A 323 8.59 -23.70 0.76
C GLU A 323 9.01 -25.10 1.20
N ASN A 324 8.20 -26.11 0.86
CA ASN A 324 8.50 -27.53 1.10
C ASN A 324 9.48 -28.15 0.08
N LYS A 325 10.11 -27.34 -0.77
CA LYS A 325 11.02 -27.76 -1.86
C LYS A 325 10.37 -28.68 -2.90
N ASP A 326 9.04 -28.69 -2.98
CA ASP A 326 8.27 -29.34 -4.05
C ASP A 326 7.98 -28.31 -5.16
N SER A 327 9.03 -27.96 -5.91
CA SER A 327 8.94 -26.95 -6.96
C SER A 327 7.99 -27.33 -8.09
N PHE A 328 7.82 -28.63 -8.40
CA PHE A 328 6.97 -29.06 -9.50
C PHE A 328 5.49 -28.86 -9.18
N THR A 329 5.04 -29.31 -8.00
CA THR A 329 3.68 -29.00 -7.54
C THR A 329 3.48 -27.49 -7.42
N GLY A 330 4.49 -26.75 -6.94
CA GLY A 330 4.47 -25.29 -6.90
C GLY A 330 4.19 -24.65 -8.26
N ILE A 331 4.98 -25.04 -9.27
CA ILE A 331 4.86 -24.55 -10.65
C ILE A 331 3.49 -24.87 -11.25
N GLU A 332 2.99 -26.09 -11.11
CA GLU A 332 1.69 -26.50 -11.66
C GLU A 332 0.55 -25.69 -11.04
N LYS A 333 0.56 -25.50 -9.72
CA LYS A 333 -0.44 -24.68 -9.02
C LYS A 333 -0.43 -23.22 -9.48
N PHE A 334 0.75 -22.64 -9.68
CA PHE A 334 0.87 -21.30 -10.25
C PHE A 334 0.37 -21.21 -11.69
N ARG A 335 0.65 -22.21 -12.54
CA ARG A 335 0.13 -22.26 -13.92
C ARG A 335 -1.39 -22.28 -13.94
N GLU A 336 -2.00 -23.16 -13.17
CA GLU A 336 -3.46 -23.24 -13.04
C GLU A 336 -4.05 -21.90 -12.58
N GLY A 337 -3.43 -21.27 -11.57
CA GLY A 337 -3.88 -19.98 -11.07
C GLY A 337 -3.74 -18.84 -12.09
N ILE A 338 -2.63 -18.80 -12.81
CA ILE A 338 -2.36 -17.81 -13.88
C ILE A 338 -3.38 -17.94 -15.01
N GLU A 339 -3.68 -19.15 -15.46
CA GLU A 339 -4.65 -19.37 -16.54
C GLU A 339 -6.06 -18.93 -16.13
N LYS A 340 -6.49 -19.21 -14.88
CA LYS A 340 -7.78 -18.71 -14.37
C LYS A 340 -7.87 -17.18 -14.36
N TYR A 341 -6.82 -16.49 -13.92
CA TYR A 341 -6.80 -15.02 -13.98
C TYR A 341 -6.72 -14.48 -15.41
N ARG A 342 -6.07 -15.20 -16.33
CA ARG A 342 -6.01 -14.87 -17.75
C ARG A 342 -7.39 -15.00 -18.42
N GLU A 343 -8.16 -16.05 -18.09
CA GLU A 343 -9.54 -16.24 -18.55
C GLU A 343 -10.45 -15.10 -18.09
N ASN A 344 -10.25 -14.63 -16.85
CA ASN A 344 -10.97 -13.49 -16.28
C ASN A 344 -10.47 -12.11 -16.74
N LYS A 345 -9.41 -12.07 -17.57
CA LYS A 345 -8.77 -10.83 -18.06
C LYS A 345 -8.20 -9.94 -16.95
N ASP A 346 -7.89 -10.49 -15.79
CA ASP A 346 -7.18 -9.78 -14.72
C ASP A 346 -5.67 -9.80 -15.01
N PHE A 347 -5.26 -9.01 -16.00
CA PHE A 347 -3.89 -9.02 -16.50
C PHE A 347 -2.89 -8.40 -15.51
N GLU A 348 -3.33 -7.50 -14.63
CA GLU A 348 -2.46 -6.95 -13.58
C GLU A 348 -2.04 -8.06 -12.60
N ARG A 349 -2.99 -8.89 -12.15
CA ARG A 349 -2.69 -10.04 -11.29
C ARG A 349 -1.84 -11.09 -12.00
N VAL A 350 -2.09 -11.35 -13.29
CA VAL A 350 -1.24 -12.27 -14.08
C VAL A 350 0.22 -11.79 -14.13
N LEU A 351 0.46 -10.49 -14.36
CA LEU A 351 1.81 -9.92 -14.38
C LEU A 351 2.52 -10.11 -13.03
N GLU A 352 1.81 -9.89 -11.93
CA GLU A 352 2.34 -10.09 -10.59
C GLU A 352 2.67 -11.56 -10.31
N LEU A 353 1.76 -12.48 -10.62
CA LEU A 353 1.97 -13.92 -10.42
C LEU A 353 3.12 -14.46 -11.26
N LEU A 354 3.24 -14.00 -12.52
CA LEU A 354 4.37 -14.34 -13.39
C LEU A 354 5.70 -13.86 -12.80
N ARG A 355 5.74 -12.65 -12.22
CA ARG A 355 6.93 -12.16 -11.50
C ARG A 355 7.27 -13.07 -10.32
N ILE A 356 6.29 -13.38 -9.46
CA ILE A 356 6.48 -14.17 -8.23
C ILE A 356 6.98 -15.59 -8.57
N VAL A 357 6.28 -16.30 -9.46
CA VAL A 357 6.66 -17.68 -9.81
C VAL A 357 8.04 -17.71 -10.47
N THR A 358 8.38 -16.71 -11.28
CA THR A 358 9.71 -16.63 -11.90
C THR A 358 10.80 -16.48 -10.84
N GLN A 359 10.62 -15.61 -9.84
CA GLN A 359 11.56 -15.44 -8.73
C GLN A 359 11.69 -16.72 -7.90
N LYS A 360 10.59 -17.44 -7.65
CA LYS A 360 10.60 -18.72 -6.94
C LYS A 360 11.34 -19.80 -7.74
N CYS A 361 11.14 -19.87 -9.05
CA CYS A 361 11.87 -20.77 -9.93
C CYS A 361 13.38 -20.47 -9.92
N ILE A 362 13.79 -19.20 -9.96
CA ILE A 362 15.21 -18.80 -9.86
C ILE A 362 15.81 -19.24 -8.52
N SER A 363 15.08 -19.01 -7.42
CA SER A 363 15.55 -19.31 -6.06
C SER A 363 15.68 -20.81 -5.80
N ASN A 364 14.88 -21.63 -6.50
CA ASN A 364 14.95 -23.10 -6.46
C ASN A 364 15.77 -23.70 -7.62
N GLU A 365 16.61 -22.90 -8.28
CA GLU A 365 17.50 -23.32 -9.38
C GLU A 365 16.82 -23.94 -10.62
N HIS A 366 15.51 -23.74 -10.77
CA HIS A 366 14.73 -24.18 -11.93
C HIS A 366 14.75 -23.15 -13.07
N LEU A 367 15.93 -22.95 -13.66
CA LEU A 367 16.19 -21.88 -14.64
C LEU A 367 15.40 -22.01 -15.96
N ILE A 368 15.03 -23.23 -16.37
CA ILE A 368 14.23 -23.46 -17.58
C ILE A 368 12.82 -22.88 -17.39
N PHE A 369 12.16 -23.23 -16.30
CA PHE A 369 10.83 -22.69 -15.96
C PHE A 369 10.88 -21.19 -15.69
N ALA A 370 11.95 -20.70 -15.05
CA ALA A 370 12.14 -19.26 -14.90
C ALA A 370 12.21 -18.54 -16.26
N GLY A 371 12.86 -19.15 -17.26
CA GLY A 371 12.91 -18.62 -18.63
C GLY A 371 11.53 -18.58 -19.29
N GLU A 372 10.76 -19.66 -19.15
CA GLU A 372 9.40 -19.76 -19.68
C GLU A 372 8.48 -18.67 -19.12
N PHE A 373 8.39 -18.56 -17.79
CA PHE A 373 7.55 -17.54 -17.14
C PHE A 373 8.06 -16.12 -17.40
N SER A 374 9.38 -15.92 -17.51
CA SER A 374 9.94 -14.61 -17.85
C SER A 374 9.62 -14.19 -19.28
N ASP A 375 9.54 -15.12 -20.23
CA ASP A 375 9.16 -14.82 -21.61
C ASP A 375 7.66 -14.50 -21.71
N ASP A 376 6.81 -15.16 -20.94
CA ASP A 376 5.39 -14.82 -20.84
C ASP A 376 5.19 -13.45 -20.17
N LEU A 377 5.90 -13.18 -19.07
CA LEU A 377 5.92 -11.87 -18.42
C LEU A 377 6.30 -10.76 -19.39
N TYR A 378 7.36 -10.96 -20.18
CA TYR A 378 7.79 -10.00 -21.20
C TYR A 378 6.71 -9.73 -22.25
N LYS A 379 6.10 -10.81 -22.80
CA LYS A 379 5.07 -10.69 -23.84
C LYS A 379 3.85 -9.95 -23.30
N LEU A 380 3.38 -10.31 -22.10
CA LEU A 380 2.22 -9.69 -21.48
C LEU A 380 2.49 -8.23 -21.09
N ALA A 381 3.62 -7.94 -20.44
CA ALA A 381 3.99 -6.60 -20.03
C ALA A 381 4.11 -5.65 -21.23
N LYS A 382 4.72 -6.14 -22.32
CA LYS A 382 4.81 -5.38 -23.59
C LYS A 382 3.42 -5.15 -24.20
N LYS A 383 2.55 -6.15 -24.19
CA LYS A 383 1.18 -6.05 -24.73
C LYS A 383 0.32 -5.06 -23.93
N GLN A 384 0.47 -5.03 -22.61
CA GLN A 384 -0.29 -4.16 -21.70
C GLN A 384 0.39 -2.79 -21.47
N ASN A 385 1.50 -2.50 -22.16
CA ASN A 385 2.30 -1.28 -21.96
C ASN A 385 2.74 -1.04 -20.50
N HIS A 386 2.92 -2.12 -19.72
CA HIS A 386 3.29 -2.01 -18.31
C HIS A 386 4.81 -1.98 -18.14
N ARG A 387 5.38 -0.77 -18.05
CA ARG A 387 6.83 -0.53 -18.13
C ARG A 387 7.62 -1.10 -16.95
N PHE A 388 7.10 -1.03 -15.72
CA PHE A 388 7.73 -1.69 -14.56
C PHE A 388 7.98 -3.19 -14.80
N TYR A 389 6.92 -3.96 -15.13
CA TYR A 389 7.04 -5.39 -15.38
C TYR A 389 7.88 -5.71 -16.63
N LEU A 390 7.89 -4.81 -17.62
CA LEU A 390 8.78 -4.92 -18.76
C LEU A 390 10.26 -4.84 -18.33
N GLY A 391 10.60 -3.89 -17.45
CA GLY A 391 11.92 -3.79 -16.82
C GLY A 391 12.29 -5.05 -16.04
N VAL A 392 11.37 -5.58 -15.22
CA VAL A 392 11.55 -6.84 -14.49
C VAL A 392 11.84 -8.01 -15.43
N ALA A 393 11.07 -8.15 -16.50
CA ALA A 393 11.27 -9.22 -17.47
C ALA A 393 12.62 -9.10 -18.20
N TYR A 394 13.02 -7.90 -18.61
CA TYR A 394 14.34 -7.67 -19.21
C TYR A 394 15.48 -8.05 -18.26
N TYR A 395 15.39 -7.65 -16.99
CA TYR A 395 16.39 -7.99 -15.97
C TYR A 395 16.51 -9.51 -15.80
N ILE A 396 15.38 -10.21 -15.64
CA ILE A 396 15.38 -11.66 -15.46
C ILE A 396 15.97 -12.36 -16.68
N ARG A 397 15.59 -11.98 -17.90
CA ARG A 397 16.13 -12.59 -19.14
C ARG A 397 17.63 -12.38 -19.25
N GLY A 398 18.13 -11.18 -18.95
CA GLY A 398 19.56 -10.90 -18.89
C GLY A 398 20.27 -11.72 -17.80
N TYR A 399 19.67 -11.83 -16.61
CA TYR A 399 20.20 -12.64 -15.51
C TYR A 399 20.29 -14.14 -15.87
N LEU A 400 19.26 -14.70 -16.52
CA LEU A 400 19.26 -16.10 -16.96
C LEU A 400 20.35 -16.37 -18.00
N LEU A 401 20.61 -15.43 -18.91
CA LEU A 401 21.74 -15.51 -19.84
C LEU A 401 23.08 -15.48 -19.11
N LEU A 402 23.26 -14.59 -18.12
CA LEU A 402 24.48 -14.56 -17.30
C LEU A 402 24.74 -15.87 -16.54
N LYS A 403 23.67 -16.60 -16.19
CA LYS A 403 23.72 -17.90 -15.52
C LYS A 403 24.07 -19.07 -16.44
N LYS A 404 23.80 -18.96 -17.74
CA LYS A 404 24.26 -19.96 -18.73
C LYS A 404 25.79 -20.03 -18.81
N GLY A 405 26.47 -18.93 -18.48
CA GLY A 405 27.93 -18.91 -18.33
C GLY A 405 28.73 -18.77 -19.63
N ASP A 406 28.08 -18.83 -20.79
CA ASP A 406 28.74 -18.69 -22.09
C ASP A 406 29.10 -17.24 -22.38
N ASN A 407 30.36 -16.98 -22.73
CA ASN A 407 30.83 -15.64 -23.09
C ASN A 407 30.16 -15.11 -24.37
N GLU A 408 29.66 -15.99 -25.24
CA GLU A 408 28.95 -15.61 -26.48
C GLU A 408 27.63 -14.89 -26.21
N VAL A 409 26.96 -15.19 -25.09
CA VAL A 409 25.70 -14.54 -24.71
C VAL A 409 25.88 -13.36 -23.75
N LEU A 410 27.13 -13.04 -23.39
CA LEU A 410 27.44 -12.03 -22.38
C LEU A 410 27.02 -10.63 -22.81
N GLU A 411 27.26 -10.27 -24.07
CA GLU A 411 26.85 -8.97 -24.61
C GLU A 411 25.32 -8.83 -24.62
N ASP A 412 24.60 -9.85 -25.09
CA ASP A 412 23.14 -9.86 -25.10
C ASP A 412 22.55 -9.80 -23.67
N ALA A 413 23.20 -10.48 -22.71
CA ALA A 413 22.83 -10.44 -21.32
C ALA A 413 22.98 -9.03 -20.72
N LEU A 414 24.10 -8.37 -20.97
CA LEU A 414 24.35 -7.00 -20.50
C LEU A 414 23.41 -5.99 -21.16
N ASN A 415 23.15 -6.12 -22.46
CA ASN A 415 22.19 -5.26 -23.17
C ASN A 415 20.78 -5.39 -22.59
N LYS A 416 20.32 -6.60 -22.27
CA LYS A 416 19.02 -6.81 -21.61
C LYS A 416 18.96 -6.20 -20.21
N ILE A 417 20.02 -6.31 -19.42
CA ILE A 417 20.06 -5.68 -18.08
C ILE A 417 20.10 -4.15 -18.23
N GLN A 418 20.74 -3.62 -19.27
CA GLN A 418 20.73 -2.18 -19.55
C GLN A 418 19.34 -1.69 -20.00
N ASP A 419 18.64 -2.46 -20.85
CA ASP A 419 17.25 -2.18 -21.23
C ASP A 419 16.34 -2.19 -19.99
N ALA A 420 16.58 -3.10 -19.04
CA ALA A 420 15.88 -3.10 -17.76
C ALA A 420 16.11 -1.81 -16.98
N ALA A 421 17.37 -1.36 -16.86
CA ALA A 421 17.72 -0.11 -16.19
C ALA A 421 16.97 1.08 -16.79
N ILE A 422 16.94 1.20 -18.12
CA ILE A 422 16.26 2.29 -18.84
C ILE A 422 14.75 2.27 -18.57
N ASN A 423 14.13 1.09 -18.57
CA ASN A 423 12.71 0.95 -18.26
C ASN A 423 12.41 1.35 -16.80
N PHE A 424 13.27 0.95 -15.86
CA PHE A 424 13.13 1.31 -14.46
C PHE A 424 13.32 2.83 -14.21
N GLU A 425 14.33 3.46 -14.80
CA GLU A 425 14.52 4.92 -14.68
C GLU A 425 13.31 5.69 -15.21
N LYS A 426 12.79 5.28 -16.37
CA LYS A 426 11.60 5.91 -17.00
C LYS A 426 10.32 5.73 -16.19
N GLU A 427 10.25 4.70 -15.36
CA GLU A 427 9.12 4.44 -14.46
C GLU A 427 9.32 5.06 -13.06
N GLY A 428 10.48 5.68 -12.81
CA GLY A 428 10.83 6.23 -11.50
C GLY A 428 11.27 5.20 -10.47
N ASP A 429 11.63 3.98 -10.91
CA ASP A 429 12.15 2.90 -10.09
C ASP A 429 13.68 2.93 -10.04
N PHE A 430 14.22 3.96 -9.38
CA PHE A 430 15.67 4.19 -9.33
C PHE A 430 16.42 3.08 -8.59
N ALA A 431 15.79 2.40 -7.62
CA ALA A 431 16.37 1.24 -6.98
C ALA A 431 16.66 0.12 -8.01
N GLY A 432 15.80 -0.03 -9.02
CA GLY A 432 15.96 -1.00 -10.09
C GLY A 432 17.04 -0.68 -11.07
N ALA A 433 17.08 0.57 -11.48
CA ALA A 433 18.15 1.08 -12.30
C ALA A 433 19.49 0.89 -11.58
N GLY A 434 19.57 1.23 -10.29
CA GLY A 434 20.76 1.04 -9.46
C GLY A 434 21.20 -0.43 -9.40
N MET A 435 20.26 -1.36 -9.17
CA MET A 435 20.54 -2.80 -9.21
C MET A 435 21.13 -3.24 -10.55
N CYS A 436 20.53 -2.80 -11.66
CA CYS A 436 20.95 -3.17 -13.00
C CYS A 436 22.37 -2.66 -13.28
N PHE A 437 22.64 -1.39 -12.99
CA PHE A 437 23.97 -0.80 -13.18
C PHE A 437 25.03 -1.44 -12.27
N ASN A 438 24.72 -1.71 -11.01
CA ASN A 438 25.60 -2.46 -10.12
C ASN A 438 25.92 -3.85 -10.71
N LYS A 439 24.89 -4.58 -11.18
CA LYS A 439 25.08 -5.89 -11.79
C LYS A 439 25.98 -5.82 -13.01
N ILE A 440 25.75 -4.87 -13.90
CA ILE A 440 26.60 -4.63 -15.08
C ILE A 440 28.04 -4.32 -14.64
N GLY A 441 28.23 -3.36 -13.72
CA GLY A 441 29.54 -2.98 -13.19
C GLY A 441 30.32 -4.18 -12.63
N SER A 442 29.66 -5.05 -11.86
CA SER A 442 30.26 -6.27 -11.31
C SER A 442 30.75 -7.23 -12.39
N ILE A 443 30.07 -7.33 -13.52
CA ILE A 443 30.48 -8.17 -14.65
C ILE A 443 31.66 -7.54 -15.39
N TYR A 444 31.65 -6.21 -15.58
CA TYR A 444 32.78 -5.49 -16.16
C TYR A 444 34.05 -5.60 -15.32
N GLN A 445 33.92 -5.57 -13.99
CA GLN A 445 35.04 -5.76 -13.06
C GLN A 445 35.52 -7.22 -13.05
N SER A 446 34.63 -8.17 -12.75
CA SER A 446 35.02 -9.54 -12.41
C SER A 446 35.23 -10.46 -13.61
N ARG A 447 34.47 -10.30 -14.70
CA ARG A 447 34.53 -11.20 -15.88
C ARG A 447 35.29 -10.60 -17.05
N LEU A 448 35.13 -9.29 -17.28
CA LEU A 448 35.72 -8.61 -18.45
C LEU A 448 37.02 -7.88 -18.13
N ASN A 449 37.35 -7.68 -16.85
CA ASN A 449 38.51 -6.91 -16.39
C ASN A 449 38.64 -5.52 -17.06
N LYS A 450 37.50 -4.83 -17.20
CA LYS A 450 37.38 -3.49 -17.81
C LYS A 450 37.01 -2.49 -16.72
N LEU A 451 38.02 -2.02 -15.99
CA LEU A 451 37.86 -1.24 -14.76
C LEU A 451 37.22 0.13 -15.00
N GLU A 452 37.52 0.79 -16.11
CA GLU A 452 36.91 2.07 -16.49
C GLU A 452 35.39 1.95 -16.62
N ASN A 453 34.93 0.93 -17.34
CA ASN A 453 33.52 0.66 -17.55
C ASN A 453 32.85 0.29 -16.22
N ALA A 454 33.51 -0.55 -15.41
CA ALA A 454 33.01 -0.91 -14.08
C ALA A 454 32.77 0.34 -13.22
N CYS A 455 33.73 1.27 -13.16
CA CYS A 455 33.59 2.51 -12.39
C CYS A 455 32.46 3.41 -12.92
N LEU A 456 32.27 3.50 -14.24
CA LEU A 456 31.16 4.25 -14.82
C LEU A 456 29.79 3.69 -14.41
N PHE A 457 29.65 2.35 -14.43
CA PHE A 457 28.43 1.68 -14.03
C PHE A 457 28.20 1.74 -12.52
N TYR A 458 29.25 1.62 -11.69
CA TYR A 458 29.13 1.83 -10.25
C TYR A 458 28.75 3.26 -9.89
N ARG A 459 29.31 4.26 -10.57
CA ARG A 459 28.88 5.66 -10.42
C ARG A 459 27.39 5.82 -10.75
N ALA A 460 26.93 5.28 -11.88
CA ALA A 460 25.52 5.32 -12.26
C ALA A 460 24.60 4.58 -11.27
N ALA A 461 25.10 3.49 -10.67
CA ALA A 461 24.40 2.76 -9.62
C ALA A 461 24.28 3.59 -8.34
N ILE A 462 25.37 4.25 -7.90
CA ILE A 462 25.37 5.17 -6.76
C ILE A 462 24.36 6.29 -6.96
N GLU A 463 24.38 6.96 -8.13
CA GLU A 463 23.43 8.04 -8.46
C GLU A 463 21.97 7.57 -8.37
N ASN A 464 21.68 6.38 -8.90
CA ASN A 464 20.34 5.81 -8.89
C ASN A 464 19.89 5.34 -7.49
N PHE A 465 20.75 4.67 -6.72
CA PHE A 465 20.44 4.33 -5.34
C PHE A 465 20.23 5.58 -4.49
N ASN A 466 21.04 6.63 -4.69
CA ASN A 466 20.88 7.90 -3.98
C ASN A 466 19.52 8.55 -4.31
N LYS A 467 19.09 8.53 -5.58
CA LYS A 467 17.73 8.96 -5.97
C LYS A 467 16.63 8.08 -5.37
N ALA A 468 16.87 6.77 -5.23
CA ALA A 468 15.91 5.83 -4.66
C ALA A 468 15.62 6.10 -3.17
N LEU A 469 16.57 6.69 -2.43
CA LEU A 469 16.34 7.17 -1.06
C LEU A 469 15.25 8.24 -1.00
N LEU A 470 15.10 9.01 -2.07
CA LEU A 470 14.04 10.01 -2.18
C LEU A 470 12.75 9.43 -2.77
N LYS A 471 12.84 8.59 -3.80
CA LYS A 471 11.67 8.13 -4.53
C LYS A 471 11.72 6.61 -4.73
N MET A 472 10.89 5.92 -3.95
CA MET A 472 10.68 4.48 -4.03
C MET A 472 9.52 4.14 -4.97
N HIS A 473 9.67 3.07 -5.74
CA HIS A 473 8.59 2.56 -6.59
C HIS A 473 7.67 1.62 -5.81
N PRO A 474 6.34 1.80 -5.84
CA PRO A 474 5.39 1.08 -4.97
C PRO A 474 5.38 -0.44 -5.19
N LEU A 475 5.66 -0.89 -6.41
CA LEU A 475 5.68 -2.33 -6.73
C LEU A 475 6.99 -3.05 -6.31
N ARG A 476 7.95 -2.37 -5.69
CA ARG A 476 9.22 -3.01 -5.27
C ARG A 476 9.09 -3.62 -3.87
N THR A 477 9.13 -4.95 -3.80
CA THR A 477 8.88 -5.74 -2.58
C THR A 477 10.13 -6.25 -1.84
N ASP A 478 11.33 -6.10 -2.43
CA ASP A 478 12.54 -6.84 -2.00
C ASP A 478 13.60 -5.93 -1.32
N PHE A 479 14.77 -6.51 -0.95
CA PHE A 479 16.02 -5.91 -0.39
C PHE A 479 16.30 -4.43 -0.75
N TRP A 480 15.90 -4.00 -1.94
CA TRP A 480 16.13 -2.68 -2.50
C TRP A 480 15.06 -1.64 -2.13
N ASN A 481 14.17 -1.95 -1.19
CA ASN A 481 13.22 -1.03 -0.58
C ASN A 481 13.59 -0.52 0.81
N LYS A 482 14.81 -0.84 1.26
CA LYS A 482 15.35 -0.47 2.58
C LYS A 482 16.48 0.56 2.41
N PRO A 483 16.25 1.85 2.69
CA PRO A 483 17.22 2.93 2.70
C PRO A 483 18.51 2.62 3.44
N ASP A 484 18.51 1.91 4.58
CA ASP A 484 19.79 1.52 5.21
C ASP A 484 20.62 0.63 4.28
N LEU A 485 19.98 -0.31 3.57
CA LEU A 485 20.66 -1.19 2.63
C LEU A 485 21.07 -0.43 1.36
N LEU A 486 20.29 0.55 0.92
CA LEU A 486 20.66 1.43 -0.18
C LEU A 486 21.87 2.30 0.20
N ILE A 487 21.88 2.88 1.41
CA ILE A 487 23.00 3.64 1.97
C ILE A 487 24.24 2.75 2.07
N GLN A 488 24.11 1.57 2.66
CA GLN A 488 25.20 0.60 2.76
C GLN A 488 25.74 0.27 1.36
N LYS A 489 24.86 0.05 0.38
CA LYS A 489 25.28 -0.23 -0.99
C LYS A 489 25.95 0.96 -1.66
N ILE A 490 25.49 2.19 -1.41
CA ILE A 490 26.12 3.41 -1.90
C ILE A 490 27.53 3.53 -1.35
N VAL A 491 27.71 3.34 -0.04
CA VAL A 491 29.03 3.38 0.62
C VAL A 491 29.94 2.28 0.07
N GLU A 492 29.46 1.04 0.00
CA GLU A 492 30.23 -0.08 -0.57
C GLU A 492 30.68 0.21 -2.01
N LEU A 493 29.79 0.69 -2.87
CA LEU A 493 30.12 1.02 -4.25
C LEU A 493 31.09 2.20 -4.34
N LYS A 494 30.95 3.19 -3.47
CA LYS A 494 31.88 4.32 -3.40
C LYS A 494 33.28 3.83 -3.02
N ASP A 495 33.40 3.01 -1.98
CA ASP A 495 34.67 2.44 -1.53
C ASP A 495 35.32 1.61 -2.65
N ILE A 496 34.54 0.79 -3.36
CA ILE A 496 35.01 0.04 -4.54
C ILE A 496 35.53 0.99 -5.62
N VAL A 497 34.81 2.06 -5.95
CA VAL A 497 35.28 3.02 -6.96
C VAL A 497 36.55 3.73 -6.49
N GLU A 498 36.64 4.11 -5.22
CA GLU A 498 37.85 4.73 -4.65
C GLU A 498 39.06 3.79 -4.69
N GLU A 499 38.87 2.50 -4.46
CA GLU A 499 39.91 1.46 -4.60
C GLU A 499 40.33 1.25 -6.05
N LEU A 500 39.40 1.31 -7.00
CA LEU A 500 39.68 1.11 -8.42
C LEU A 500 40.30 2.34 -9.09
N LEU A 501 39.96 3.55 -8.66
CA LEU A 501 40.39 4.83 -9.25
C LEU A 501 41.91 4.94 -9.52
N PRO A 502 42.81 4.52 -8.60
CA PRO A 502 44.25 4.51 -8.84
C PRO A 502 44.66 3.72 -10.10
N ASN A 503 43.95 2.64 -10.41
CA ASN A 503 44.28 1.65 -11.44
C ASN A 503 43.72 1.99 -12.83
N LEU A 504 42.97 3.09 -12.99
CA LEU A 504 42.44 3.52 -14.30
C LEU A 504 43.56 4.10 -15.17
N GLU A 505 43.64 3.65 -16.42
CA GLU A 505 44.63 4.13 -17.40
C GLU A 505 44.23 5.51 -17.96
N ASN A 506 42.93 5.75 -18.12
CA ASN A 506 42.41 7.01 -18.66
C ASN A 506 42.32 8.11 -17.57
N ILE A 507 43.27 9.04 -17.61
CA ILE A 507 43.40 10.16 -16.65
C ILE A 507 42.20 11.11 -16.70
N GLU A 508 41.66 11.41 -17.88
CA GLU A 508 40.51 12.31 -18.03
C GLU A 508 39.26 11.69 -17.37
N LEU A 509 39.02 10.40 -17.64
CA LEU A 509 37.92 9.65 -17.08
C LEU A 509 38.07 9.50 -15.56
N LYS A 510 39.27 9.22 -15.08
CA LYS A 510 39.60 9.14 -13.65
C LYS A 510 39.26 10.45 -12.93
N ASN A 511 39.67 11.60 -13.49
CA ASN A 511 39.37 12.91 -12.93
C ASN A 511 37.88 13.21 -12.93
N LYS A 512 37.17 12.84 -14.01
CA LYS A 512 35.71 12.98 -14.11
C LYS A 512 34.99 12.17 -13.04
N ILE A 513 35.27 10.87 -12.92
CA ILE A 513 34.63 9.99 -11.94
C ILE A 513 34.92 10.48 -10.51
N SER A 514 36.17 10.87 -10.22
CA SER A 514 36.53 11.41 -8.91
C SER A 514 35.77 12.69 -8.57
N LYS A 515 35.59 13.59 -9.56
CA LYS A 515 34.81 14.82 -9.38
C LYS A 515 33.34 14.53 -9.18
N ASP A 516 32.77 13.62 -9.97
CA ASP A 516 31.35 13.26 -9.89
C ASP A 516 31.00 12.66 -8.52
N ILE A 517 31.84 11.77 -7.98
CA ILE A 517 31.63 11.18 -6.64
C ILE A 517 31.76 12.24 -5.54
N LYS A 518 32.74 13.15 -5.63
CA LYS A 518 32.92 14.22 -4.64
C LYS A 518 31.79 15.24 -4.63
N ASN A 519 31.19 15.49 -5.79
CA ASN A 519 30.11 16.46 -5.96
C ASN A 519 28.72 15.86 -5.76
N LEU A 520 28.63 14.55 -5.55
CA LEU A 520 27.36 13.85 -5.33
C LEU A 520 26.82 14.24 -3.96
N ASN A 521 25.69 14.94 -3.95
CA ASN A 521 24.99 15.25 -2.71
C ASN A 521 24.25 14.00 -2.23
N PHE A 522 24.74 13.38 -1.17
CA PHE A 522 24.14 12.18 -0.60
C PHE A 522 22.85 12.56 0.14
N ASN A 523 21.79 11.79 -0.07
CA ASN A 523 20.48 12.04 0.51
C ASN A 523 20.33 11.39 1.90
N PHE A 524 21.43 11.27 2.65
CA PHE A 524 21.51 10.65 3.98
C PHE A 524 22.65 11.25 4.81
#